data_AF-A0A853DIJ5-F1
#
_entry.id   AF-A0A853DIJ5-F1
#
_cell.length_a   1.000
_cell.length_b   1.000
_cell.length_c   1.000
_cell.angle_alpha   90.00
_cell.angle_beta   90.00
_cell.angle_gamma   90.00
#
_symmetry.space_group_name_H-M   'P 1'
#
loop_
_entity.id
_entity.type
_entity.pdbx_description
1 polymer ?
#
loop_
_entity_poly.entity_id
_entity_poly.type
_entity_poly.pdbx_seq_one_letter_code
_entity_poly.pdbx_strand_id
1 'polypeptide(L)'
;MGRFRALALVVVGVVTAGLAGAVIAAPASAAPNAELVLTATPDTPAELTAGTTIVFTYAVTNTGDAAFSGLDVTTVEISGTGTLSPATCVGLPLDPGASTTCTADYTVTQRDVDAGGIVHRAFVTATGNPGETIDTPTEELVLDTVRDPGLSLAKSVTPASGPVASGAVVTYSYTITNTGTVTVTALAVVEGAFTGTGTLGAISCPGTTLLPGEALTCTAPYTLTAADIARGTLSNTATATGGTPEETVVTSAASTATRTLAAVVVTPTPQPTASPSPIDPAVLADTGSTTALGGLIAAALLIGGAALVLMRRVRRV
;
A
#
# COMPACT_ATOMS: atom_id res chain seq x y z
N MET A 1 64.63 -69.87 79.93
CA MET A 1 64.80 -69.26 81.27
C MET A 1 64.75 -67.75 81.11
N GLY A 2 64.02 -66.92 81.84
CA GLY A 2 63.18 -67.09 82.99
C GLY A 2 62.30 -65.83 83.13
N ARG A 3 61.17 -66.00 83.80
CA ARG A 3 60.24 -64.93 84.18
C ARG A 3 60.93 -63.97 85.14
N PHE A 4 60.72 -62.67 85.00
CA PHE A 4 60.57 -61.80 86.17
C PHE A 4 59.42 -60.82 85.95
N ARG A 5 58.37 -61.06 86.74
CA ARG A 5 57.27 -60.13 87.01
C ARG A 5 57.81 -59.04 87.93
N ALA A 6 57.51 -57.78 87.63
CA ALA A 6 57.44 -56.73 88.63
C ALA A 6 55.99 -56.21 88.64
N LEU A 7 55.31 -56.51 89.74
CA LEU A 7 54.01 -56.00 90.14
C LEU A 7 54.23 -54.61 90.75
N ALA A 8 53.56 -53.56 90.27
CA ALA A 8 53.48 -52.30 91.01
C ALA A 8 52.17 -51.56 90.70
N LEU A 9 51.25 -51.72 91.64
CA LEU A 9 50.27 -50.77 92.15
C LEU A 9 49.35 -50.04 91.15
N VAL A 10 48.13 -50.56 91.12
CA VAL A 10 46.92 -49.88 90.62
C VAL A 10 46.59 -48.71 91.54
N VAL A 11 46.61 -47.49 91.00
CA VAL A 11 45.85 -46.36 91.55
C VAL A 11 44.61 -46.20 90.66
N VAL A 12 43.44 -46.58 91.18
CA VAL A 12 42.15 -46.37 90.54
C VAL A 12 41.81 -44.87 90.66
N GLY A 13 42.20 -44.09 89.66
CA GLY A 13 41.60 -42.79 89.42
C GLY A 13 40.32 -42.99 88.61
N VAL A 14 39.16 -42.74 89.21
CA VAL A 14 37.91 -42.61 88.45
C VAL A 14 38.02 -41.31 87.65
N VAL A 15 38.37 -41.43 86.37
CA VAL A 15 38.20 -40.35 85.39
C VAL A 15 36.87 -40.59 84.70
N THR A 16 35.90 -39.72 84.97
CA THR A 16 34.70 -39.56 84.16
C THR A 16 35.12 -39.20 82.73
N ALA A 17 35.11 -40.16 81.82
CA ALA A 17 35.27 -39.89 80.40
C ALA A 17 34.03 -39.16 79.91
N GLY A 18 34.13 -37.84 79.79
CA GLY A 18 33.16 -37.06 79.02
C GLY A 18 33.19 -37.56 77.58
N LEU A 19 32.05 -38.03 77.09
CA LEU A 19 31.79 -38.25 75.67
C LEU A 19 31.94 -36.90 74.96
N ALA A 20 33.14 -36.58 74.49
CA ALA A 20 33.34 -35.54 73.49
C ALA A 20 32.70 -36.06 72.20
N GLY A 21 31.45 -35.67 71.97
CA GLY A 21 30.75 -35.94 70.73
C GLY A 21 31.61 -35.47 69.58
N ALA A 22 31.93 -36.38 68.67
CA ALA A 22 32.43 -36.03 67.37
C ALA A 22 31.38 -35.10 66.73
N VAL A 23 31.70 -33.81 66.66
CA VAL A 23 30.96 -32.88 65.83
C VAL A 23 31.26 -33.33 64.41
N ILE A 24 30.35 -34.11 63.83
CA ILE A 24 30.30 -34.27 62.38
C ILE A 24 30.09 -32.84 61.88
N ALA A 25 31.14 -32.22 61.34
CA ALA A 25 30.98 -30.99 60.61
C ALA A 25 29.89 -31.27 59.57
N ALA A 26 28.76 -30.58 59.68
CA ALA A 26 27.77 -30.57 58.62
C ALA A 26 28.52 -30.34 57.31
N PRO A 27 28.21 -31.08 56.22
CA PRO A 27 28.85 -30.82 54.94
C PRO A 27 28.77 -29.31 54.71
N ALA A 28 29.90 -28.69 54.33
CA ALA A 28 29.90 -27.29 53.92
C ALA A 28 28.72 -27.15 52.95
N SER A 29 27.72 -26.34 53.32
CA SER A 29 26.58 -26.06 52.45
C SER A 29 27.18 -25.66 51.13
N ALA A 30 27.01 -26.49 50.10
CA ALA A 30 27.33 -26.05 48.75
C ALA A 30 26.60 -24.73 48.56
N ALA A 31 27.28 -23.72 48.00
CA ALA A 31 26.57 -22.54 47.54
C ALA A 31 25.43 -23.02 46.62
N PRO A 32 24.23 -22.46 46.72
CA PRO A 32 23.11 -22.89 45.92
C PRO A 32 23.53 -22.92 44.44
N ASN A 33 23.33 -24.05 43.76
CA ASN A 33 23.53 -24.09 42.32
C ASN A 33 22.31 -23.42 41.69
N ALA A 34 22.52 -22.29 41.01
CA ALA A 34 21.48 -21.51 40.38
C ALA A 34 21.68 -21.59 38.87
N GLU A 35 20.75 -22.21 38.16
CA GLU A 35 20.79 -22.37 36.70
C GLU A 35 19.41 -22.04 36.13
N LEU A 36 19.41 -21.28 35.02
CA LEU A 36 18.23 -20.86 34.29
C LEU A 36 18.35 -21.32 32.84
N VAL A 37 17.27 -21.87 32.32
CA VAL A 37 17.14 -22.18 30.90
C VAL A 37 16.09 -21.26 30.31
N LEU A 38 16.45 -20.57 29.23
CA LEU A 38 15.55 -19.76 28.43
C LEU A 38 15.19 -20.49 27.14
N THR A 39 13.93 -20.42 26.74
CA THR A 39 13.52 -20.72 25.36
C THR A 39 12.63 -19.59 24.87
N ALA A 40 13.00 -18.97 23.76
CA ALA A 40 12.22 -17.91 23.13
C ALA A 40 11.43 -18.46 21.95
N THR A 41 10.13 -18.20 21.92
CA THR A 41 9.26 -18.55 20.79
C THR A 41 8.37 -17.37 20.43
N PRO A 42 8.33 -16.93 19.16
CA PRO A 42 7.35 -15.96 18.73
C PRO A 42 6.02 -16.65 18.43
N ASP A 43 4.93 -15.93 18.64
CA ASP A 43 3.71 -16.24 17.90
C ASP A 43 3.99 -15.93 16.42
N THR A 44 3.84 -16.93 15.55
CA THR A 44 4.03 -16.77 14.10
C THR A 44 2.69 -16.48 13.44
N PRO A 45 2.33 -15.21 13.18
CA PRO A 45 1.20 -14.90 12.31
C PRO A 45 1.48 -15.48 10.92
N ALA A 46 0.41 -15.75 10.16
CA ALA A 46 0.52 -16.31 8.81
C ALA A 46 1.36 -15.43 7.88
N GLU A 47 1.36 -14.11 8.09
CA GLU A 47 2.18 -13.14 7.37
C GLU A 47 2.66 -12.03 8.33
N LEU A 48 3.92 -11.64 8.19
CA LEU A 48 4.50 -10.50 8.89
C LEU A 48 4.35 -9.24 8.03
N THR A 49 3.29 -8.47 8.28
CA THR A 49 3.03 -7.19 7.61
C THR A 49 3.18 -6.03 8.59
N ALA A 50 3.41 -4.81 8.07
CA ALA A 50 3.48 -3.62 8.90
C ALA A 50 2.22 -3.45 9.76
N GLY A 51 2.40 -3.18 11.04
CA GLY A 51 1.33 -3.07 12.04
C GLY A 51 0.97 -4.39 12.73
N THR A 52 1.51 -5.53 12.30
CA THR A 52 1.34 -6.82 12.98
C THR A 52 2.03 -6.80 14.34
N THR A 53 1.39 -7.33 15.38
CA THR A 53 2.01 -7.52 16.69
C THR A 53 2.48 -8.97 16.84
N ILE A 54 3.77 -9.16 17.10
CA ILE A 54 4.38 -10.43 17.48
C ILE A 54 4.44 -10.47 19.01
N VAL A 55 4.03 -11.59 19.60
CA VAL A 55 4.24 -11.84 21.04
C VAL A 55 5.47 -12.73 21.18
N PHE A 56 6.53 -12.20 21.81
CA PHE A 56 7.67 -12.99 22.22
C PHE A 56 7.37 -13.65 23.56
N THR A 57 7.40 -14.98 23.58
CA THR A 57 7.25 -15.77 24.81
C THR A 57 8.61 -16.32 25.21
N TYR A 58 9.00 -16.03 26.46
CA TYR A 58 10.22 -16.51 27.10
C TYR A 58 9.83 -17.53 28.17
N ALA A 59 10.06 -18.82 27.91
CA ALA A 59 9.91 -19.85 28.92
C ALA A 59 11.18 -19.91 29.77
N VAL A 60 11.04 -19.70 31.08
CA VAL A 60 12.15 -19.68 32.04
C VAL A 60 11.94 -20.81 33.04
N THR A 61 12.95 -21.68 33.19
CA THR A 61 12.93 -22.77 34.17
C THR A 61 14.06 -22.60 35.17
N ASN A 62 13.72 -22.71 36.46
CA ASN A 62 14.72 -22.79 37.53
C ASN A 62 15.17 -24.25 37.68
N THR A 63 16.36 -24.59 37.20
CA THR A 63 16.96 -25.92 37.40
C THR A 63 17.88 -25.98 38.61
N GLY A 64 18.02 -24.87 39.31
CA GLY A 64 18.79 -24.75 40.53
C GLY A 64 18.07 -25.26 41.79
N ASP A 65 18.71 -25.05 42.94
CA ASP A 65 18.21 -25.45 44.26
C ASP A 65 17.75 -24.28 45.14
N ALA A 66 17.83 -23.04 44.63
CA ALA A 66 17.34 -21.83 45.29
C ALA A 66 16.21 -21.14 44.51
N ALA A 67 15.26 -20.53 45.22
CA ALA A 67 14.16 -19.78 44.60
C ALA A 67 14.62 -18.39 44.09
N PHE A 68 14.04 -17.94 42.98
CA PHE A 68 14.26 -16.60 42.42
C PHE A 68 13.09 -15.67 42.69
N SER A 69 13.35 -14.49 43.26
CA SER A 69 12.30 -13.52 43.58
C SER A 69 12.02 -12.48 42.50
N GLY A 70 12.90 -12.37 41.50
CA GLY A 70 12.77 -11.44 40.38
C GLY A 70 13.37 -12.05 39.12
N LEU A 71 12.69 -11.81 38.00
CA LEU A 71 13.17 -12.09 36.65
C LEU A 71 13.09 -10.80 35.84
N ASP A 72 14.14 -10.50 35.10
CA ASP A 72 14.17 -9.41 34.12
C ASP A 72 14.67 -9.95 32.78
N VAL A 73 13.87 -9.77 31.73
CA VAL A 73 14.28 -10.10 30.36
C VAL A 73 14.95 -8.88 29.77
N THR A 74 16.26 -8.98 29.53
CA THR A 74 17.03 -7.91 28.90
C THR A 74 17.23 -8.22 27.42
N THR A 75 16.83 -7.28 26.57
CA THR A 75 17.12 -7.35 25.13
C THR A 75 18.52 -6.81 24.88
N VAL A 76 19.35 -7.63 24.24
CA VAL A 76 20.70 -7.26 23.79
C VAL A 76 20.61 -6.48 22.49
N GLU A 77 19.83 -7.00 21.55
CA GLU A 77 19.70 -6.45 20.21
C GLU A 77 18.32 -6.79 19.64
N ILE A 78 17.77 -5.83 18.89
CA ILE A 78 16.72 -6.08 17.93
C ILE A 78 17.08 -5.36 16.63
N SER A 79 17.18 -6.10 15.52
CA SER A 79 17.54 -5.51 14.22
C SER A 79 16.42 -4.65 13.63
N GLY A 80 15.19 -4.93 14.06
CA GLY A 80 13.99 -4.26 13.61
C GLY A 80 13.81 -2.87 14.23
N THR A 81 12.76 -2.19 13.79
CA THR A 81 12.56 -0.75 13.91
C THR A 81 11.23 -0.39 14.54
N GLY A 82 10.40 -1.41 14.72
CA GLY A 82 9.24 -1.39 15.59
C GLY A 82 9.56 -1.21 17.06
N THR A 83 8.49 -1.17 17.84
CA THR A 83 8.52 -0.94 19.28
C THR A 83 8.41 -2.28 20.00
N LEU A 84 9.39 -2.59 20.85
CA LEU A 84 9.36 -3.72 21.79
C LEU A 84 8.87 -3.23 23.16
N SER A 85 7.83 -3.85 23.72
CA SER A 85 7.39 -3.57 25.08
C SER A 85 8.35 -4.15 26.12
N PRO A 86 8.40 -3.60 27.35
CA PRO A 86 9.04 -4.30 28.46
C PRO A 86 8.43 -5.69 28.63
N ALA A 87 9.27 -6.68 28.95
CA ALA A 87 8.78 -8.02 29.22
C ALA A 87 8.07 -8.07 30.58
N THR A 88 6.97 -8.82 30.66
CA THR A 88 6.24 -9.06 31.90
C THR A 88 6.28 -10.54 32.23
N CYS A 89 6.82 -10.88 33.40
CA CYS A 89 6.86 -12.25 33.91
C CYS A 89 5.71 -12.47 34.92
N VAL A 90 5.09 -13.65 34.87
CA VAL A 90 4.06 -14.05 35.84
C VAL A 90 4.63 -15.09 36.82
N GLY A 91 3.87 -15.47 37.85
CA GLY A 91 4.21 -16.65 38.67
C GLY A 91 5.53 -16.58 39.45
N LEU A 92 5.90 -15.40 39.97
CA LEU A 92 7.05 -15.23 40.86
C LEU A 92 6.63 -15.23 42.35
N PRO A 93 7.49 -15.70 43.28
CA PRO A 93 8.84 -16.22 43.09
C PRO A 93 8.88 -17.58 42.37
N LEU A 94 10.00 -17.88 41.69
CA LEU A 94 10.19 -19.11 40.94
C LEU A 94 10.97 -20.14 41.77
N ASP A 95 10.26 -21.12 42.33
CA ASP A 95 10.84 -22.19 43.15
C ASP A 95 11.73 -23.16 42.34
N PRO A 96 12.64 -23.90 42.99
CA PRO A 96 13.42 -24.97 42.36
C PRO A 96 12.55 -25.96 41.58
N GLY A 97 12.90 -26.21 40.31
CA GLY A 97 12.17 -27.09 39.40
C GLY A 97 10.89 -26.51 38.80
N ALA A 98 10.50 -25.28 39.15
CA ALA A 98 9.35 -24.61 38.56
C ALA A 98 9.73 -23.87 37.26
N SER A 99 8.73 -23.67 36.41
CA SER A 99 8.83 -22.87 35.18
C SER A 99 7.83 -21.73 35.21
N THR A 100 8.20 -20.62 34.57
CA THR A 100 7.32 -19.50 34.31
C THR A 100 7.49 -18.97 32.88
N THR A 101 6.59 -18.08 32.48
CA THR A 101 6.60 -17.41 31.19
C THR A 101 6.70 -15.91 31.38
N CYS A 102 7.57 -15.28 30.60
CA CYS A 102 7.57 -13.85 30.39
C CYS A 102 7.12 -13.54 28.97
N THR A 103 6.40 -12.43 28.75
CA THR A 103 5.95 -12.02 27.41
C THR A 103 6.31 -10.58 27.11
N ALA A 104 6.67 -10.29 25.87
CA ALA A 104 6.88 -8.94 25.35
C ALA A 104 6.26 -8.81 23.95
N ASP A 105 5.64 -7.69 23.67
CA ASP A 105 4.97 -7.42 22.39
C ASP A 105 5.88 -6.60 21.49
N TYR A 106 5.96 -6.98 20.22
CA TYR A 106 6.68 -6.25 19.20
C TYR A 106 5.77 -5.89 18.03
N THR A 107 5.63 -4.59 17.75
CA THR A 107 4.85 -4.12 16.60
C THR A 107 5.73 -3.94 15.37
N VAL A 108 5.52 -4.78 14.35
CA VAL A 108 6.25 -4.79 13.08
C VAL A 108 6.02 -3.49 12.30
N THR A 109 7.07 -2.97 11.68
CA THR A 109 7.05 -1.78 10.82
C THR A 109 7.27 -2.15 9.36
N GLN A 110 6.96 -1.24 8.43
CA GLN A 110 7.26 -1.48 7.02
C GLN A 110 8.76 -1.65 6.76
N ARG A 111 9.63 -0.97 7.53
CA ARG A 111 11.07 -1.11 7.40
C ARG A 111 11.57 -2.50 7.80
N ASP A 112 10.88 -3.19 8.71
CA ASP A 112 11.17 -4.59 9.07
C ASP A 112 10.82 -5.53 7.90
N VAL A 113 9.66 -5.30 7.27
CA VAL A 113 9.23 -6.06 6.08
C VAL A 113 10.19 -5.84 4.92
N ASP A 114 10.59 -4.58 4.67
CA ASP A 114 11.55 -4.23 3.62
C ASP A 114 12.94 -4.85 3.87
N ALA A 115 13.36 -4.92 5.14
CA ALA A 115 14.60 -5.58 5.55
C ALA A 115 14.57 -7.12 5.36
N GLY A 116 13.38 -7.71 5.23
CA GLY A 116 13.19 -9.15 5.03
C GLY A 116 13.03 -9.93 6.33
N GLY A 117 12.95 -9.27 7.49
CA GLY A 117 12.88 -9.96 8.77
C GLY A 117 13.38 -9.15 9.97
N ILE A 118 13.31 -9.78 11.13
CA ILE A 118 13.76 -9.26 12.42
C ILE A 118 14.61 -10.33 13.11
N VAL A 119 15.75 -9.92 13.63
CA VAL A 119 16.58 -10.71 14.55
C VAL A 119 16.39 -10.10 15.94
N HIS A 120 16.06 -10.95 16.92
CA HIS A 120 15.92 -10.56 18.32
C HIS A 120 16.85 -11.40 19.19
N ARG A 121 17.62 -10.73 20.05
CA ARG A 121 18.57 -11.37 20.98
C ARG A 121 18.26 -10.92 22.40
N ALA A 122 18.02 -11.87 23.31
CA ALA A 122 17.72 -11.58 24.70
C ALA A 122 18.26 -12.64 25.66
N PHE A 123 18.41 -12.25 26.91
CA PHE A 123 18.72 -13.14 28.02
C PHE A 123 17.86 -12.75 29.24
N VAL A 124 17.78 -13.64 30.22
CA VAL A 124 17.08 -13.39 31.47
C VAL A 124 18.07 -13.27 32.60
N THR A 125 17.90 -12.25 33.44
CA THR A 125 18.57 -12.17 34.74
C THR A 125 17.61 -12.53 35.85
N ALA A 126 18.12 -13.16 36.90
CA ALA A 126 17.36 -13.44 38.11
C ALA A 126 18.19 -13.10 39.35
N THR A 127 17.50 -12.73 40.43
CA THR A 127 18.11 -12.60 41.76
C THR A 127 17.63 -13.74 42.66
N GLY A 128 18.57 -14.62 43.04
CA GLY A 128 18.38 -15.72 43.96
C GLY A 128 18.43 -15.27 45.42
N ASN A 129 18.12 -16.19 46.34
CA ASN A 129 18.24 -15.96 47.78
C ASN A 129 19.37 -16.83 48.37
N PRO A 130 20.43 -16.25 48.98
CA PRO A 130 20.57 -14.84 49.34
C PRO A 130 21.38 -14.00 48.33
N GLY A 131 20.67 -13.21 47.50
CA GLY A 131 21.19 -12.01 46.82
C GLY A 131 22.10 -12.21 45.61
N GLU A 132 22.33 -13.45 45.17
CA GLU A 132 23.12 -13.73 43.97
C GLU A 132 22.34 -13.40 42.70
N THR A 133 22.97 -12.70 41.76
CA THR A 133 22.40 -12.49 40.42
C THR A 133 22.99 -13.52 39.47
N ILE A 134 22.12 -14.20 38.73
CA ILE A 134 22.51 -15.09 37.65
C ILE A 134 21.84 -14.66 36.35
N ASP A 135 22.42 -15.08 35.23
CA ASP A 135 21.89 -14.85 33.90
C ASP A 135 21.82 -16.13 33.07
N THR A 136 20.94 -16.14 32.08
CA THR A 136 20.93 -17.16 31.03
C THR A 136 21.95 -16.80 29.95
N PRO A 137 22.41 -17.77 29.14
CA PRO A 137 22.95 -17.46 27.83
C PRO A 137 21.99 -16.58 27.02
N THR A 138 22.53 -15.79 26.09
CA THR A 138 21.73 -15.04 25.13
C THR A 138 21.13 -16.00 24.11
N GLU A 139 19.80 -15.98 24.02
CA GLU A 139 19.04 -16.65 22.98
C GLU A 139 18.86 -15.73 21.77
N GLU A 140 18.84 -16.32 20.58
CA GLU A 140 18.61 -15.64 19.31
C GLU A 140 17.37 -16.20 18.63
N LEU A 141 16.54 -15.29 18.13
CA LEU A 141 15.37 -15.61 17.34
C LEU A 141 15.40 -14.82 16.03
N VAL A 142 15.17 -15.53 14.93
CA VAL A 142 15.11 -14.95 13.57
C VAL A 142 13.69 -15.14 13.04
N LEU A 143 13.08 -14.05 12.62
CA LEU A 143 11.78 -14.04 11.96
C LEU A 143 11.93 -13.47 10.56
N ASP A 144 11.65 -14.27 9.55
CA ASP A 144 11.72 -13.84 8.15
C ASP A 144 10.37 -13.31 7.66
N THR A 145 10.39 -12.28 6.83
CA THR A 145 9.21 -11.79 6.09
C THR A 145 9.25 -12.24 4.64
N VAL A 146 8.07 -12.47 4.06
CA VAL A 146 7.97 -12.73 2.62
C VAL A 146 7.87 -11.39 1.88
N ARG A 147 8.86 -11.11 1.04
CA ARG A 147 8.89 -9.93 0.16
C ARG A 147 8.37 -10.31 -1.22
N ASP A 148 7.30 -9.65 -1.64
CA ASP A 148 6.69 -9.82 -2.96
C ASP A 148 6.46 -8.44 -3.57
N PRO A 149 7.43 -7.91 -4.35
CA PRO A 149 7.31 -6.60 -4.97
C PRO A 149 6.32 -6.63 -6.15
N GLY A 150 5.44 -5.63 -6.23
CA GLY A 150 4.45 -5.54 -7.29
C GLY A 150 4.07 -4.11 -7.66
N LEU A 151 3.89 -3.85 -8.95
CA LEU A 151 3.36 -2.59 -9.46
C LEU A 151 2.25 -2.82 -10.46
N SER A 152 1.24 -1.95 -10.43
CA SER A 152 0.25 -1.82 -11.51
C SER A 152 0.20 -0.39 -12.03
N LEU A 153 -0.22 -0.25 -13.30
CA LEU A 153 -0.37 1.04 -13.96
C LEU A 153 -1.74 1.12 -14.64
N ALA A 154 -2.48 2.18 -14.35
CA ALA A 154 -3.67 2.59 -15.09
C ALA A 154 -3.37 3.88 -15.86
N LYS A 155 -3.36 3.79 -17.19
CA LYS A 155 -3.15 4.93 -18.09
C LYS A 155 -4.49 5.41 -18.65
N SER A 156 -4.71 6.72 -18.63
CA SER A 156 -5.91 7.35 -19.19
C SER A 156 -5.56 8.68 -19.88
N VAL A 157 -6.52 9.24 -20.61
CA VAL A 157 -6.36 10.51 -21.33
C VAL A 157 -7.63 11.33 -21.22
N THR A 158 -7.47 12.62 -20.93
CA THR A 158 -8.59 13.56 -20.74
C THR A 158 -8.47 14.76 -21.70
N PRO A 159 -9.54 15.09 -22.45
CA PRO A 159 -10.77 14.30 -22.63
C PRO A 159 -10.53 13.01 -23.45
N ALA A 160 -11.21 11.92 -23.09
CA ALA A 160 -11.09 10.61 -23.75
C ALA A 160 -11.73 10.57 -25.15
N SER A 161 -12.67 11.47 -25.43
CA SER A 161 -13.31 11.60 -26.73
C SER A 161 -13.79 13.02 -26.97
N GLY A 162 -14.03 13.37 -28.23
CA GLY A 162 -14.75 14.58 -28.60
C GLY A 162 -14.08 15.39 -29.71
N PRO A 163 -14.72 16.48 -30.15
CA PRO A 163 -14.19 17.32 -31.20
C PRO A 163 -12.98 18.13 -30.71
N VAL A 164 -11.95 18.21 -31.54
CA VAL A 164 -10.73 19.00 -31.24
C VAL A 164 -10.13 19.62 -32.48
N ALA A 165 -9.39 20.71 -32.26
CA ALA A 165 -8.59 21.38 -33.28
C ALA A 165 -7.11 21.01 -33.15
N SER A 166 -6.35 21.20 -34.23
CA SER A 166 -4.89 21.06 -34.20
C SER A 166 -4.31 22.06 -33.22
N GLY A 167 -3.27 21.67 -32.47
CA GLY A 167 -2.67 22.47 -31.42
C GLY A 167 -3.39 22.39 -30.07
N ALA A 168 -4.56 21.76 -29.98
CA ALA A 168 -5.21 21.52 -28.70
C ALA A 168 -4.39 20.54 -27.84
N VAL A 169 -4.36 20.78 -26.53
CA VAL A 169 -3.64 19.95 -25.56
C VAL A 169 -4.61 19.01 -24.88
N VAL A 170 -4.21 17.75 -24.73
CA VAL A 170 -4.87 16.77 -23.84
C VAL A 170 -3.91 16.27 -22.80
N THR A 171 -4.45 15.76 -21.70
CA THR A 171 -3.62 15.31 -20.58
C THR A 171 -3.70 13.79 -20.46
N TYR A 172 -2.55 13.13 -20.55
CA TYR A 172 -2.41 11.74 -20.12
C TYR A 172 -2.20 11.69 -18.61
N SER A 173 -2.86 10.74 -17.96
CA SER A 173 -2.72 10.45 -16.54
C SER A 173 -2.25 9.01 -16.34
N TYR A 174 -1.34 8.82 -15.39
CA TYR A 174 -0.67 7.55 -15.09
C TYR A 174 -0.82 7.27 -13.61
N THR A 175 -1.83 6.48 -13.25
CA THR A 175 -2.02 6.07 -11.85
C THR A 175 -1.21 4.81 -11.61
N ILE A 176 -0.16 4.94 -10.81
CA ILE A 176 0.74 3.85 -10.40
C ILE A 176 0.29 3.40 -9.01
N THR A 177 0.15 2.09 -8.81
CA THR A 177 -0.21 1.51 -7.51
C THR A 177 0.81 0.45 -7.12
N ASN A 178 1.29 0.50 -5.87
CA ASN A 178 2.08 -0.56 -5.28
C ASN A 178 1.15 -1.68 -4.82
N THR A 179 1.21 -2.81 -5.52
CA THR A 179 0.38 -3.99 -5.26
C THR A 179 1.11 -5.07 -4.48
N GLY A 180 2.39 -4.84 -4.16
CA GLY A 180 3.24 -5.79 -3.44
C GLY A 180 3.27 -5.55 -1.93
N THR A 181 4.17 -6.27 -1.24
CA THR A 181 4.35 -6.21 0.22
C THR A 181 5.50 -5.32 0.69
N VAL A 182 6.31 -4.80 -0.24
CA VAL A 182 7.48 -3.96 0.06
C VAL A 182 7.33 -2.54 -0.44
N THR A 183 8.06 -1.60 0.17
CA THR A 183 8.16 -0.21 -0.31
C THR A 183 8.81 -0.19 -1.71
N VAL A 184 8.17 0.49 -2.67
CA VAL A 184 8.75 0.72 -4.00
C VAL A 184 9.23 2.16 -4.10
N THR A 185 10.48 2.37 -4.52
CA THR A 185 11.11 3.69 -4.65
C THR A 185 11.50 3.99 -6.10
N ALA A 186 12.04 5.19 -6.35
CA ALA A 186 12.53 5.62 -7.66
C ALA A 186 11.52 5.38 -8.80
N LEU A 187 10.23 5.66 -8.53
CA LEU A 187 9.16 5.43 -9.48
C LEU A 187 9.36 6.23 -10.77
N ALA A 188 9.18 5.56 -11.90
CA ALA A 188 9.22 6.15 -13.21
C ALA A 188 8.15 5.55 -14.12
N VAL A 189 7.68 6.34 -15.07
CA VAL A 189 6.81 5.88 -16.16
C VAL A 189 7.66 5.78 -17.42
N VAL A 190 7.58 4.65 -18.10
CA VAL A 190 8.26 4.38 -19.36
C VAL A 190 7.21 4.33 -20.46
N GLU A 191 7.28 5.31 -21.38
CA GLU A 191 6.41 5.35 -22.54
C GLU A 191 6.70 4.19 -23.50
N GLY A 192 5.64 3.60 -24.05
CA GLY A 192 5.71 2.54 -25.04
C GLY A 192 5.30 3.02 -26.44
N ALA A 193 4.64 2.13 -27.18
CA ALA A 193 4.06 2.45 -28.47
C ALA A 193 3.08 3.64 -28.35
N PHE A 194 3.23 4.60 -29.25
CA PHE A 194 2.34 5.75 -29.37
C PHE A 194 2.07 6.04 -30.85
N THR A 195 0.80 6.11 -31.23
CA THR A 195 0.40 6.47 -32.60
C THR A 195 0.44 7.98 -32.87
N GLY A 196 0.63 8.81 -31.83
CA GLY A 196 0.60 10.26 -31.93
C GLY A 196 1.81 10.82 -32.67
N THR A 197 1.59 11.88 -33.47
CA THR A 197 2.65 12.57 -34.23
C THR A 197 3.03 13.94 -33.66
N GLY A 198 2.40 14.34 -32.56
CA GLY A 198 2.68 15.57 -31.83
C GLY A 198 3.70 15.39 -30.71
N THR A 199 3.80 16.42 -29.86
CA THR A 199 4.76 16.45 -28.76
C THR A 199 4.10 15.98 -27.47
N LEU A 200 4.62 14.90 -26.89
CA LEU A 200 4.33 14.50 -25.51
C LEU A 200 5.27 15.27 -24.58
N GLY A 201 4.69 16.02 -23.64
CA GLY A 201 5.43 16.74 -22.61
C GLY A 201 6.04 15.79 -21.57
N ALA A 202 6.88 16.36 -20.70
CA ALA A 202 7.47 15.61 -19.61
C ALA A 202 6.39 15.05 -18.66
N ILE A 203 6.62 13.84 -18.18
CA ILE A 203 5.78 13.21 -17.15
C ILE A 203 6.15 13.85 -15.80
N SER A 204 5.14 14.39 -15.12
CA SER A 204 5.28 14.99 -13.79
C SER A 204 4.56 14.13 -12.75
N CYS A 205 5.30 13.71 -11.73
CA CYS A 205 4.81 12.90 -10.62
C CYS A 205 4.90 13.69 -9.30
N PRO A 206 3.93 13.57 -8.39
CA PRO A 206 3.97 14.24 -7.08
C PRO A 206 4.97 13.61 -6.09
N GLY A 207 5.47 12.41 -6.39
CA GLY A 207 6.42 11.68 -5.55
C GLY A 207 7.05 10.52 -6.32
N THR A 208 7.97 9.82 -5.66
CA THR A 208 8.79 8.75 -6.25
C THR A 208 8.77 7.46 -5.42
N THR A 209 7.99 7.40 -4.34
CA THR A 209 7.91 6.27 -3.42
C THR A 209 6.46 5.92 -3.15
N LEU A 210 6.16 4.61 -3.04
CA LEU A 210 4.88 4.08 -2.62
C LEU A 210 5.08 2.97 -1.58
N LEU A 211 4.45 3.11 -0.42
CA LEU A 211 4.27 2.00 0.52
C LEU A 211 3.28 0.96 -0.07
N PRO A 212 3.26 -0.27 0.45
CA PRO A 212 2.26 -1.27 0.06
C PRO A 212 0.83 -0.72 0.08
N GLY A 213 0.09 -0.94 -1.01
CA GLY A 213 -1.29 -0.48 -1.17
C GLY A 213 -1.46 1.00 -1.54
N GLU A 214 -0.40 1.82 -1.51
CA GLU A 214 -0.48 3.22 -1.92
C GLU A 214 -0.53 3.38 -3.45
N ALA A 215 -1.06 4.52 -3.89
CA ALA A 215 -1.08 4.92 -5.28
C ALA A 215 -0.73 6.41 -5.47
N LEU A 216 -0.12 6.73 -6.60
CA LEU A 216 0.11 8.11 -7.03
C LEU A 216 -0.28 8.27 -8.49
N THR A 217 -0.62 9.49 -8.90
CA THR A 217 -0.94 9.79 -10.31
C THR A 217 0.03 10.81 -10.88
N CYS A 218 0.77 10.39 -11.90
CA CYS A 218 1.58 11.29 -12.72
C CYS A 218 0.76 11.81 -13.91
N THR A 219 1.16 12.94 -14.49
CA THR A 219 0.49 13.52 -15.67
C THR A 219 1.47 14.00 -16.72
N ALA A 220 1.05 14.00 -17.99
CA ALA A 220 1.80 14.57 -19.10
C ALA A 220 0.86 15.24 -20.13
N PRO A 221 1.11 16.50 -20.55
CA PRO A 221 0.35 17.12 -21.62
C PRO A 221 0.80 16.58 -22.99
N TYR A 222 -0.12 16.47 -23.94
CA TYR A 222 0.16 16.11 -25.32
C TYR A 222 -0.52 17.10 -26.28
N THR A 223 0.28 17.73 -27.13
CA THR A 223 -0.20 18.70 -28.13
C THR A 223 -0.57 17.99 -29.42
N LEU A 224 -1.84 18.08 -29.83
CA LEU A 224 -2.36 17.41 -31.01
C LEU A 224 -1.89 18.04 -32.32
N THR A 225 -1.71 17.20 -33.33
CA THR A 225 -1.42 17.62 -34.71
C THR A 225 -2.61 17.37 -35.64
N ALA A 226 -2.60 18.00 -36.82
CA ALA A 226 -3.60 17.73 -37.85
C ALA A 226 -3.62 16.26 -38.31
N ALA A 227 -2.44 15.59 -38.34
CA ALA A 227 -2.33 14.18 -38.68
C ALA A 227 -3.00 13.27 -37.62
N ASP A 228 -2.95 13.66 -36.35
CA ASP A 228 -3.67 12.94 -35.30
C ASP A 228 -5.17 13.00 -35.51
N ILE A 229 -5.69 14.21 -35.79
CA ILE A 229 -7.13 14.43 -36.02
C ILE A 229 -7.59 13.67 -37.26
N ALA A 230 -6.80 13.70 -38.35
CA ALA A 230 -7.10 12.96 -39.57
C ALA A 230 -7.14 11.43 -39.35
N ARG A 231 -6.33 10.90 -38.42
CA ARG A 231 -6.34 9.48 -38.03
C ARG A 231 -7.59 9.10 -37.24
N GLY A 232 -8.23 10.06 -36.58
CA GLY A 232 -9.46 9.87 -35.80
C GLY A 232 -9.30 9.09 -34.50
N THR A 233 -8.16 8.45 -34.24
CA THR A 233 -7.89 7.75 -32.98
C THR A 233 -6.41 7.84 -32.61
N LEU A 234 -6.14 8.01 -31.31
CA LEU A 234 -4.81 7.91 -30.70
C LEU A 234 -4.77 6.74 -29.74
N SER A 235 -3.71 5.95 -29.80
CA SER A 235 -3.43 4.91 -28.81
C SER A 235 -2.03 5.11 -28.26
N ASN A 236 -1.90 5.04 -26.94
CA ASN A 236 -0.64 5.27 -26.25
C ASN A 236 -0.50 4.30 -25.08
N THR A 237 0.60 3.55 -25.10
CA THR A 237 0.94 2.52 -24.12
C THR A 237 2.03 3.00 -23.19
N ALA A 238 2.08 2.51 -21.96
CA ALA A 238 3.22 2.72 -21.05
C ALA A 238 3.31 1.59 -20.01
N THR A 239 4.46 1.50 -19.35
CA THR A 239 4.69 0.71 -18.14
C THR A 239 5.18 1.61 -17.01
N ALA A 240 5.03 1.18 -15.76
CA ALA A 240 5.65 1.81 -14.60
C ALA A 240 6.80 0.93 -14.09
N THR A 241 7.87 1.55 -13.61
CA THR A 241 9.03 0.88 -13.00
C THR A 241 9.33 1.48 -11.64
N GLY A 242 9.93 0.71 -10.75
CA GLY A 242 10.47 1.20 -9.48
C GLY A 242 11.50 0.24 -8.88
N GLY A 243 12.30 0.73 -7.94
CA GLY A 243 13.28 -0.06 -7.19
C GLY A 243 12.66 -0.72 -5.96
N THR A 244 13.11 -1.93 -5.64
CA THR A 244 12.74 -2.69 -4.44
C THR A 244 13.83 -2.58 -3.36
N PRO A 245 13.55 -2.95 -2.10
CA PRO A 245 14.57 -3.00 -1.05
C PRO A 245 15.73 -3.96 -1.34
N GLU A 246 15.53 -4.98 -2.19
CA GLU A 246 16.61 -5.89 -2.63
C GLU A 246 17.45 -5.32 -3.79
N GLU A 247 17.36 -4.02 -4.06
CA GLU A 247 18.05 -3.35 -5.17
C GLU A 247 17.68 -3.91 -6.56
N THR A 248 16.51 -4.55 -6.67
CA THR A 248 15.96 -5.02 -7.95
C THR A 248 14.96 -4.01 -8.52
N VAL A 249 14.57 -4.19 -9.78
CA VAL A 249 13.55 -3.36 -10.43
C VAL A 249 12.27 -4.16 -10.62
N VAL A 250 11.16 -3.64 -10.11
CA VAL A 250 9.81 -4.14 -10.41
C VAL A 250 9.22 -3.34 -11.57
N THR A 251 8.53 -4.03 -12.48
CA THR A 251 7.89 -3.43 -13.66
C THR A 251 6.43 -3.86 -13.73
N SER A 252 5.54 -2.89 -13.95
CA SER A 252 4.11 -3.17 -14.15
C SER A 252 3.84 -3.84 -15.50
N ALA A 253 2.69 -4.50 -15.62
CA ALA A 253 2.12 -4.77 -16.94
C ALA A 253 1.89 -3.46 -17.72
N ALA A 254 1.88 -3.56 -19.05
CA ALA A 254 1.61 -2.41 -19.92
C ALA A 254 0.14 -1.97 -19.82
N SER A 255 -0.06 -0.66 -19.79
CA SER A 255 -1.38 -0.02 -19.76
C SER A 255 -1.56 0.86 -21.00
N THR A 256 -2.75 0.79 -21.62
CA THR A 256 -3.04 1.49 -22.87
C THR A 256 -4.19 2.47 -22.69
N ALA A 257 -3.95 3.74 -23.03
CA ALA A 257 -5.02 4.73 -23.20
C ALA A 257 -5.35 4.89 -24.68
N THR A 258 -6.64 4.96 -25.00
CA THR A 258 -7.12 5.27 -26.34
C THR A 258 -7.98 6.53 -26.29
N ARG A 259 -7.81 7.39 -27.29
CA ARG A 259 -8.59 8.61 -27.46
C ARG A 259 -9.20 8.68 -28.84
N THR A 260 -10.51 8.83 -28.91
CA THR A 260 -11.22 9.02 -30.18
C THR A 260 -11.36 10.51 -30.50
N LEU A 261 -10.98 10.91 -31.70
CA LEU A 261 -10.97 12.29 -32.16
C LEU A 261 -12.07 12.48 -33.20
N ALA A 262 -12.85 13.54 -33.05
CA ALA A 262 -13.70 14.05 -34.11
C ALA A 262 -13.12 15.37 -34.63
N ALA A 263 -13.13 15.56 -35.95
CA ALA A 263 -12.87 16.87 -36.50
C ALA A 263 -14.02 17.81 -36.12
N VAL A 264 -13.69 19.04 -35.73
CA VAL A 264 -14.71 20.10 -35.61
C VAL A 264 -15.22 20.37 -37.03
N VAL A 265 -16.46 19.98 -37.33
CA VAL A 265 -17.12 20.38 -38.56
C VAL A 265 -17.50 21.85 -38.39
N VAL A 266 -16.68 22.75 -38.94
CA VAL A 266 -17.11 24.13 -39.16
C VAL A 266 -18.12 24.10 -40.29
N THR A 267 -19.41 24.19 -39.98
CA THR A 267 -20.42 24.55 -40.98
C THR A 267 -20.01 25.92 -41.52
N PRO A 268 -19.71 26.06 -42.83
CA PRO A 268 -19.41 27.36 -43.37
C PRO A 268 -20.61 28.27 -43.09
N THR A 269 -20.40 29.34 -42.32
CA THR A 269 -21.38 30.42 -42.22
C THR A 269 -21.72 30.81 -43.66
N PRO A 270 -23.00 30.82 -44.09
CA PRO A 270 -23.33 31.22 -45.44
C PRO A 270 -22.70 32.58 -45.69
N GLN A 271 -21.73 32.61 -46.60
CA GLN A 271 -21.10 33.85 -47.04
C GLN A 271 -22.24 34.76 -47.47
N PRO A 272 -22.38 35.99 -46.93
CA PRO A 272 -23.39 36.91 -47.43
C PRO A 272 -23.16 37.02 -48.93
N THR A 273 -24.17 36.61 -49.71
CA THR A 273 -24.17 36.80 -51.16
C THR A 273 -23.75 38.23 -51.43
N ALA A 274 -22.74 38.41 -52.28
CA ALA A 274 -22.24 39.72 -52.65
C ALA A 274 -23.42 40.69 -52.81
N SER A 275 -23.37 41.82 -52.09
CA SER A 275 -24.32 42.91 -52.30
C SER A 275 -24.39 43.19 -53.80
N PRO A 276 -25.58 43.26 -54.42
CA PRO A 276 -25.68 43.59 -55.83
C PRO A 276 -24.92 44.89 -56.08
N SER A 277 -24.16 44.94 -57.18
CA SER A 277 -23.43 46.14 -57.60
C SER A 277 -24.37 47.35 -57.63
N PRO A 278 -23.88 48.57 -57.36
CA PRO A 278 -24.68 49.78 -57.47
C PRO A 278 -25.33 49.86 -58.86
N ILE A 279 -26.66 49.98 -58.88
CA ILE A 279 -27.41 50.19 -60.11
C ILE A 279 -27.07 51.60 -60.60
N ASP A 280 -26.50 51.72 -61.80
CA ASP A 280 -26.21 53.00 -62.45
C ASP A 280 -27.53 53.74 -62.73
N PRO A 281 -27.78 54.95 -62.19
CA PRO A 281 -29.06 55.65 -62.34
C PRO A 281 -29.35 56.20 -63.76
N ALA A 282 -28.57 55.83 -64.78
CA ALA A 282 -28.72 56.38 -66.13
C ALA A 282 -29.64 55.59 -67.09
N VAL A 283 -30.30 54.51 -66.65
CA VAL A 283 -31.29 53.81 -67.50
C VAL A 283 -32.68 53.87 -66.86
N LEU A 284 -33.44 54.89 -67.25
CA LEU A 284 -34.89 54.93 -67.03
C LEU A 284 -35.52 53.72 -67.74
N ALA A 285 -36.21 52.86 -66.99
CA ALA A 285 -37.08 51.85 -67.55
C ALA A 285 -38.27 52.55 -68.25
N ASP A 286 -38.40 52.33 -69.55
CA ASP A 286 -39.57 52.68 -70.34
C ASP A 286 -40.76 51.81 -69.89
N THR A 287 -41.70 52.40 -69.16
CA THR A 287 -43.00 51.79 -68.82
C THR A 287 -44.15 52.44 -69.58
N GLY A 288 -43.88 52.94 -70.79
CA GLY A 288 -44.92 53.43 -71.70
C GLY A 288 -45.76 52.28 -72.27
N SER A 289 -46.90 51.96 -71.64
CA SER A 289 -47.92 51.11 -72.24
C SER A 289 -48.74 51.91 -73.27
N THR A 290 -48.57 51.64 -74.56
CA THR A 290 -49.54 52.03 -75.59
C THR A 290 -50.56 50.90 -75.77
N THR A 291 -51.60 50.89 -74.95
CA THR A 291 -52.77 50.02 -75.19
C THR A 291 -53.70 50.69 -76.20
N ALA A 292 -53.64 50.23 -77.45
CA ALA A 292 -54.71 50.39 -78.43
C ALA A 292 -55.15 48.99 -78.89
N LEU A 293 -56.47 48.76 -78.81
CA LEU A 293 -57.28 47.70 -79.42
C LEU A 293 -57.56 46.40 -78.62
N GLY A 294 -58.86 46.23 -78.32
CA GLY A 294 -59.55 44.96 -78.05
C GLY A 294 -60.02 44.81 -76.60
N GLY A 295 -61.25 45.13 -76.17
CA GLY A 295 -62.52 45.17 -76.88
C GLY A 295 -63.25 43.82 -76.79
N LEU A 296 -64.26 43.77 -75.90
CA LEU A 296 -65.41 42.83 -75.84
C LEU A 296 -65.21 41.43 -75.19
N ILE A 297 -65.85 41.25 -74.02
CA ILE A 297 -66.82 40.19 -73.61
C ILE A 297 -67.06 40.44 -72.09
N ALA A 298 -67.99 41.31 -71.70
CA ALA A 298 -69.43 41.08 -71.57
C ALA A 298 -69.83 40.13 -70.41
N ALA A 299 -70.09 40.76 -69.27
CA ALA A 299 -71.27 40.56 -68.42
C ALA A 299 -72.07 39.25 -68.61
N ALA A 300 -71.73 38.21 -67.84
CA ALA A 300 -72.56 36.99 -67.73
C ALA A 300 -72.38 36.22 -66.41
N LEU A 301 -72.06 36.87 -65.29
CA LEU A 301 -71.83 36.19 -64.00
C LEU A 301 -72.65 36.77 -62.83
N LEU A 302 -73.84 37.32 -63.12
CA LEU A 302 -74.80 37.76 -62.09
C LEU A 302 -76.21 37.15 -62.23
N ILE A 303 -76.40 36.11 -63.07
CA ILE A 303 -77.71 35.41 -63.20
C ILE A 303 -77.66 33.95 -62.68
N GLY A 304 -76.48 33.36 -62.43
CA GLY A 304 -76.35 31.97 -61.96
C GLY A 304 -76.70 31.73 -60.47
N GLY A 305 -76.71 32.77 -59.63
CA GLY A 305 -76.87 32.64 -58.18
C GLY A 305 -78.31 32.42 -57.69
N ALA A 306 -79.33 32.76 -58.50
CA ALA A 306 -80.73 32.70 -58.08
C ALA A 306 -81.41 31.34 -58.37
N ALA A 307 -80.84 30.47 -59.20
CA ALA A 307 -81.43 29.19 -59.56
C ALA A 307 -81.15 28.06 -58.54
N LEU A 308 -80.12 28.16 -57.69
CA LEU A 308 -79.80 27.13 -56.70
C LEU A 308 -80.62 27.22 -55.41
N VAL A 309 -81.35 28.32 -55.17
CA VAL A 309 -82.14 28.52 -53.94
C VAL A 309 -83.58 27.98 -54.07
N LEU A 310 -84.11 27.81 -55.28
CA LEU A 310 -85.47 27.26 -55.47
C LEU A 310 -85.54 25.72 -55.59
N MET A 311 -84.44 25.02 -55.87
CA MET A 311 -84.46 23.54 -56.00
C MET A 311 -84.25 22.78 -54.68
N ARG A 312 -84.00 23.47 -53.56
CA ARG A 312 -83.84 22.82 -52.23
C ARG A 312 -85.12 22.72 -51.41
N ARG A 313 -86.26 23.22 -51.90
CA ARG A 313 -87.57 23.17 -51.21
C ARG A 313 -88.59 22.15 -51.74
N VAL A 314 -88.25 21.33 -52.75
CA VAL A 314 -89.18 20.34 -53.34
C VAL A 314 -88.77 18.88 -53.09
N ARG A 315 -87.77 18.60 -52.23
CA ARG A 315 -87.31 17.22 -51.94
C ARG A 315 -87.33 16.80 -50.47
N ARG A 316 -88.23 17.37 -49.67
CA ARG A 316 -88.69 16.77 -48.40
C ARG A 316 -90.21 16.73 -48.39
N VAL A 317 -90.74 15.65 -48.97
CA VAL A 317 -91.94 14.95 -48.49
C VAL A 317 -91.40 13.71 -47.79
#